data_AF-F4WFT1-F1
#
_entry.id   AF-F4WFT1-F1
#
_cell.length_a   1.000
_cell.length_b   1.000
_cell.length_c   1.000
_cell.angle_alpha   90.00
_cell.angle_beta   90.00
_cell.angle_gamma   90.00
#
_symmetry.space_group_name_H-M   'P 1'
#
loop_
_entity.id
_entity.type
_entity.pdbx_description
1 polymer ?
#
loop_
_entity_poly.entity_id
_entity_poly.type
_entity_poly.pdbx_seq_one_letter_code
_entity_poly.pdbx_strand_id
1 'polypeptide(L)'
;ISSFSGAFEDWPTFRDLFQSIVGNNSSISAIEKFHYLKTCLEGPAEELIRPLAMTEDNYPRAWELLSEQYENKRELSRSNFTA
;
A
#
# COMPACT_ATOMS: atom_id res chain seq x y z
N ILE A 1 -9.31 8.55 -4.40
CA ILE A 1 -8.89 7.34 -3.66
C ILE A 1 -9.28 7.56 -2.22
N SER A 2 -9.92 6.58 -1.59
CA SER A 2 -10.29 6.66 -0.17
C SER A 2 -9.03 6.51 0.69
N SER A 3 -8.98 7.20 1.82
CA SER A 3 -7.84 7.09 2.72
C SER A 3 -7.78 5.72 3.40
N PHE A 4 -6.57 5.23 3.58
CA PHE A 4 -6.26 3.93 4.18
C PHE A 4 -5.63 4.14 5.54
N SER A 5 -6.39 3.84 6.59
CA SER A 5 -5.97 3.96 7.98
C SER A 5 -5.19 2.74 8.49
N GLY A 6 -4.93 1.73 7.66
CA GLY A 6 -4.29 0.48 8.10
C GLY A 6 -5.25 -0.66 8.45
N ALA A 7 -6.50 -0.62 7.99
CA ALA A 7 -7.45 -1.72 8.18
C ALA A 7 -7.16 -2.89 7.23
N PHE A 8 -6.84 -4.07 7.76
CA PHE A 8 -6.48 -5.25 6.95
C PHE A 8 -7.56 -5.67 5.95
N GLU A 9 -8.84 -5.45 6.30
CA GLU A 9 -10.01 -5.77 5.47
C GLU A 9 -10.13 -4.84 4.26
N ASP A 10 -9.71 -3.57 4.40
CA ASP A 10 -9.75 -2.55 3.34
C ASP A 10 -8.50 -2.53 2.46
N TRP A 11 -7.40 -3.17 2.88
CA TRP A 11 -6.17 -3.28 2.09
C TRP A 11 -6.36 -3.80 0.64
N PRO A 12 -7.15 -4.87 0.35
CA PRO A 12 -7.26 -5.37 -1.02
C PRO A 12 -7.95 -4.36 -1.93
N THR A 13 -9.02 -3.75 -1.42
CA THR A 13 -9.82 -2.75 -2.13
C THR A 13 -8.99 -1.50 -2.38
N PHE A 14 -8.25 -1.05 -1.37
CA PHE A 14 -7.33 0.07 -1.49
C PHE A 14 -6.22 -0.21 -2.51
N ARG A 15 -5.56 -1.38 -2.40
CA ARG A 15 -4.47 -1.81 -3.29
C ARG A 15 -4.94 -1.81 -4.74
N ASP A 16 -6.06 -2.47 -5.03
CA ASP A 16 -6.60 -2.61 -6.38
C ASP A 16 -7.00 -1.24 -6.97
N LEU A 17 -7.68 -0.41 -6.17
CA LEU A 17 -8.07 0.95 -6.56
C LEU A 17 -6.84 1.82 -6.84
N PHE A 18 -5.85 1.81 -5.95
CA PHE A 18 -4.61 2.58 -6.11
C PHE A 18 -3.83 2.12 -7.34
N GLN A 19 -3.72 0.81 -7.54
CA GLN A 19 -3.02 0.23 -8.68
C GLN A 19 -3.75 0.53 -10.00
N SER A 20 -5.07 0.55 -10.01
CA SER A 20 -5.87 0.92 -11.19
C SER A 20 -5.78 2.41 -11.54
N ILE A 21 -5.66 3.31 -10.56
CA ILE A 21 -5.65 4.77 -10.77
C ILE A 21 -4.23 5.32 -10.97
N VAL A 22 -3.30 4.88 -10.13
CA VAL A 22 -1.94 5.41 -10.03
C VAL A 22 -0.91 4.40 -10.55
N GLY A 23 -1.03 3.14 -10.15
CA GLY A 23 -0.06 2.09 -10.49
C GLY A 23 0.08 1.85 -11.99
N ASN A 24 -1.06 1.71 -12.68
CA ASN A 24 -1.16 1.39 -14.10
C ASN A 24 -1.04 2.63 -15.01
N ASN A 25 -0.87 3.81 -14.42
CA ASN A 25 -0.68 5.04 -15.17
C ASN A 25 0.82 5.26 -15.43
N SER A 26 1.22 5.07 -16.68
CA SER A 26 2.61 5.27 -17.15
C SER A 26 3.01 6.75 -17.17
N SER A 27 2.05 7.67 -17.10
CA SER A 27 2.31 9.11 -17.11
C SER A 27 2.67 9.67 -15.73
N ILE A 28 2.53 8.86 -14.67
CA ILE A 28 2.83 9.27 -13.30
C ILE A 28 4.19 8.73 -12.89
N SER A 29 5.09 9.61 -12.48
CA SER A 29 6.45 9.27 -12.05
C SER A 29 6.43 8.54 -10.70
N ALA A 30 7.45 7.75 -10.37
CA ALA A 30 7.47 6.99 -9.12
C ALA A 30 7.36 7.90 -7.87
N ILE A 31 7.96 9.09 -7.92
CA ILE A 31 7.84 10.10 -6.85
C ILE A 31 6.41 10.61 -6.70
N GLU A 32 5.72 10.86 -7.81
CA GLU A 32 4.31 11.28 -7.78
C GLU A 32 3.45 10.16 -7.22
N LYS A 33 3.69 8.89 -7.61
CA LYS A 33 3.02 7.72 -7.02
C LYS A 33 3.24 7.68 -5.50
N PHE A 34 4.44 7.97 -5.02
CA PHE A 34 4.71 8.02 -3.58
C PHE A 34 4.00 9.19 -2.89
N HIS A 35 3.94 10.36 -3.53
CA HIS A 35 3.15 11.48 -3.03
C HIS A 35 1.67 11.12 -2.88
N TYR A 36 1.08 10.52 -3.92
CA TYR A 36 -0.30 10.03 -3.87
C TYR A 36 -0.50 8.95 -2.82
N LEU A 37 0.45 8.02 -2.70
CA LEU A 37 0.39 6.96 -1.70
C LEU A 37 0.32 7.58 -0.30
N LYS A 38 1.23 8.51 0.02
CA LYS A 38 1.29 9.14 1.33
C LYS A 38 0.05 9.98 1.65
N THR A 39 -0.54 10.67 0.69
CA THR A 39 -1.79 11.44 0.92
C THR A 39 -3.00 10.55 1.11
N CYS A 40 -2.95 9.32 0.59
CA CYS A 40 -4.03 8.35 0.78
C CYS A 40 -3.80 7.45 2.01
N LEU A 41 -2.71 7.61 2.75
CA LEU A 41 -2.42 6.83 3.95
C LEU A 41 -2.65 7.67 5.20
N GLU A 42 -3.19 7.05 6.23
CA GLU A 42 -3.47 7.69 7.50
C GLU A 42 -3.10 6.75 8.66
N GLY A 43 -2.80 7.34 9.82
CA GLY A 43 -2.50 6.62 11.05
C GLY A 43 -1.37 5.58 10.87
N PRO A 44 -1.56 4.32 11.31
CA PRO A 44 -0.49 3.32 11.33
C PRO A 44 0.07 2.97 9.95
N ALA A 45 -0.72 3.13 8.88
CA ALA A 45 -0.23 2.86 7.52
C ALA A 45 0.72 3.96 7.03
N GLU A 46 0.45 5.23 7.37
CA GLU A 46 1.37 6.33 7.09
C GLU A 46 2.64 6.19 7.93
N GLU A 47 2.50 5.84 9.21
CA GLU A 47 3.64 5.68 10.13
C GLU A 47 4.63 4.59 9.67
N LEU A 48 4.15 3.55 9.00
CA LEU A 48 4.99 2.47 8.47
C LEU A 48 6.01 2.98 7.43
N ILE A 49 5.58 3.90 6.56
CA ILE A 49 6.41 4.44 5.48
C ILE A 49 6.99 5.81 5.79
N ARG A 50 6.59 6.41 6.92
CA ARG A 50 7.12 7.68 7.45
C ARG A 50 8.65 7.77 7.53
N PRO A 51 9.41 6.72 7.92
CA PRO A 51 10.86 6.80 7.96
C PRO A 51 11.51 6.80 6.57
N LEU A 52 10.78 6.45 5.51
CA LEU A 52 11.29 6.48 4.14
C LEU A 52 11.22 7.90 3.58
N ALA A 53 12.32 8.36 2.99
CA ALA A 53 12.35 9.63 2.28
C ALA A 53 11.49 9.55 1.01
N MET A 54 10.72 10.60 0.71
CA MET A 54 9.93 10.72 -0.53
C MET A 54 10.83 10.82 -1.76
N THR A 55 11.30 9.67 -2.25
CA THR A 55 12.15 9.54 -3.44
C THR A 55 11.59 8.44 -4.35
N GLU A 56 11.92 8.52 -5.64
CA GLU A 56 11.51 7.54 -6.65
C GLU A 56 11.94 6.12 -6.30
N ASP A 57 13.15 5.99 -5.75
CA ASP A 57 13.74 4.70 -5.35
C ASP A 57 13.06 4.09 -4.12
N ASN A 58 12.52 4.94 -3.24
CA ASN A 58 11.85 4.49 -2.02
C ASN A 58 10.36 4.17 -2.22
N TYR A 59 9.73 4.62 -3.30
CA TYR A 59 8.35 4.24 -3.63
C TYR A 59 8.13 2.72 -3.64
N PRO A 60 8.89 1.91 -4.42
CA PRO A 60 8.70 0.47 -4.43
C PRO A 60 8.90 -0.13 -3.04
N ARG A 61 9.88 0.37 -2.28
CA ARG A 61 10.13 -0.08 -0.91
C ARG A 61 8.97 0.21 0.04
N ALA A 62 8.40 1.41 -0.04
CA ALA A 62 7.24 1.80 0.75
C ALA A 62 6.02 0.92 0.44
N TRP A 63 5.80 0.64 -0.86
CA TRP A 63 4.71 -0.21 -1.32
C TRP A 63 4.87 -1.67 -0.88
N GLU A 64 6.09 -2.20 -0.94
CA GLU A 64 6.41 -3.54 -0.44
C GLU A 64 6.15 -3.63 1.07
N LEU A 65 6.61 -2.67 1.87
CA LEU A 65 6.37 -2.69 3.33
C LEU A 65 4.88 -2.72 3.67
N LEU A 66 4.06 -1.91 3.00
CA LEU A 66 2.60 -1.93 3.18
C LEU A 66 2.02 -3.29 2.77
N SER A 67 2.43 -3.82 1.62
CA SER A 67 1.98 -5.12 1.15
C SER A 67 2.38 -6.22 2.15
N GLU A 68 3.63 -6.29 2.58
CA GLU A 68 4.09 -7.27 3.56
C GLU A 68 3.32 -7.15 4.87
N GLN A 69 3.07 -5.94 5.37
CA GLN A 69 2.38 -5.73 6.65
C GLN A 69 0.90 -6.12 6.58
N TYR A 70 0.19 -5.76 5.50
CA TYR A 70 -1.26 -5.89 5.39
C TYR A 70 -1.72 -7.11 4.56
N GLU A 71 -0.85 -7.72 3.77
CA GLU A 71 -1.10 -8.93 2.98
C GLU A 71 -0.74 -10.22 3.74
N ASN A 72 0.40 -10.27 4.47
CA ASN A 72 0.83 -11.48 5.19
C ASN A 72 -0.19 -11.99 6.21
N LYS A 73 -0.98 -11.10 6.82
CA LYS A 73 -2.01 -11.55 7.78
C LYS A 73 -3.16 -12.31 7.14
N ARG A 74 -3.36 -12.25 5.82
CA ARG A 74 -4.39 -13.04 5.12
C ARG A 74 -3.89 -14.40 4.63
N GLU A 75 -2.60 -14.57 4.37
CA GLU A 75 -2.06 -15.89 4.00
C GLU A 75 -2.15 -16.89 5.16
N LEU A 76 -1.95 -16.44 6.40
CA LEU A 76 -2.13 -17.30 7.59
C LEU A 76 -3.60 -17.75 7.80
N SER A 77 -4.57 -17.00 7.29
CA SER A 77 -5.99 -17.33 7.44
C SER A 77 -6.48 -18.32 6.39
N ARG A 78 -5.79 -18.43 5.24
CA ARG A 78 -6.21 -19.30 4.13
C ARG A 78 -5.58 -20.69 4.17
N SER A 79 -4.49 -20.87 4.92
CA SER A 79 -3.79 -22.16 5.05
C SER A 79 -4.34 -23.12 6.11
N ASN A 80 -5.46 -22.80 6.77
CA ASN A 80 -6.05 -23.65 7.83
C ASN A 80 -7.41 -24.29 7.49
N PHE A 81 -7.89 -24.20 6.24
CA PHE A 81 -9.15 -24.85 5.84
C PHE A 81 -9.03 -25.57 4.49
N THR A 82 -8.24 -26.65 4.49
CA THR A 82 -8.47 -27.78 3.59
C THR A 82 -8.33 -29.05 4.43
N ALA A 83 -9.46 -29.53 4.97
CA ALA A 83 -9.60 -30.86 5.56
C ALA A 83 -10.64 -31.64 4.73
#